data_AF-A0A7Y9C731-F1
#
_entry.id   AF-A0A7Y9C731-F1
#
_cell.length_a   1.000
_cell.length_b   1.000
_cell.length_c   1.000
_cell.angle_alpha   90.00
_cell.angle_beta   90.00
_cell.angle_gamma   90.00
#
_symmetry.space_group_name_H-M   'P 1'
#
loop_
_entity.id
_entity.type
_entity.pdbx_description
1 polymer ?
#
loop_
_entity_poly.entity_id
_entity_poly.type
_entity_poly.pdbx_seq_one_letter_code
_entity_poly.pdbx_strand_id
1 'polypeptide(L)'
;MKTFDQKFWYIFVPFLLFIILILFFPYWLTRPTKVGIDFSTTGNIGDTIGGILGPFIGLAAAVLTFFAFWVQYKANEQQKLDLKIERFENKFYELLRLHQSNTEGATIKDLTGRRTFVHMFYELKFCYLICKEFYENASIHDKQNHDYQNINLMSFSYKIFFYGIGVHSEKHFIQYLSKGEKHLFNPIKDFLEKCIQDKYLEYMQKNKDAKYYTHGLPTSGIPNEKTIEFYYFPFDGHNSKLGHYYRHLFQTANFVVDQKIFNDKEKYSYLKTLRAQLSNYEQLLLYYNSLAWFDKEWRTLFTKFRMIKNIPIPLADFHLTPEENYKKEIEELDKKGICIFEWHE
;
A
#
# COMPACT_ATOMS: atom_id res chain seq x y z
N MET A 1 -25.98 5.41 -3.56
CA MET A 1 -27.38 5.78 -3.22
C MET A 1 -28.24 5.39 -4.41
N LYS A 2 -29.34 4.63 -4.25
CA LYS A 2 -30.18 4.27 -5.41
C LYS A 2 -30.94 5.51 -5.90
N THR A 3 -30.94 5.76 -7.21
CA THR A 3 -31.60 6.91 -7.85
C THR A 3 -33.10 6.93 -7.55
N PHE A 4 -33.72 5.74 -7.56
CA PHE A 4 -35.09 5.50 -7.12
C PHE A 4 -35.09 4.84 -5.74
N ASP A 5 -35.01 5.65 -4.70
CA ASP A 5 -35.13 5.18 -3.32
C ASP A 5 -36.59 5.07 -2.89
N GLN A 6 -36.84 4.44 -1.74
CA GLN A 6 -38.20 4.30 -1.19
C GLN A 6 -38.87 5.67 -1.01
N LYS A 7 -38.10 6.70 -0.62
CA LYS A 7 -38.59 8.07 -0.47
C LYS A 7 -39.12 8.65 -1.78
N PHE A 8 -38.45 8.40 -2.91
CA PHE A 8 -38.94 8.83 -4.22
C PHE A 8 -40.32 8.25 -4.52
N TRP A 9 -40.48 6.93 -4.37
CA TRP A 9 -41.75 6.25 -4.68
C TRP A 9 -42.90 6.68 -3.77
N TYR A 10 -42.63 6.90 -2.48
CA TYR A 10 -43.65 7.40 -1.53
C TYR A 10 -44.23 8.76 -1.90
N ILE A 11 -43.45 9.63 -2.56
CA ILE A 11 -43.91 10.98 -2.96
C ILE A 11 -44.48 10.95 -4.39
N PHE A 12 -43.86 10.16 -5.28
CA PHE A 12 -44.23 10.12 -6.69
C PHE A 12 -45.58 9.44 -6.93
N VAL A 13 -45.88 8.32 -6.25
CA VAL A 13 -47.12 7.55 -6.48
C VAL A 13 -48.39 8.34 -6.12
N PRO A 14 -48.49 8.99 -4.94
CA PRO A 14 -49.66 9.81 -4.61
C PRO A 14 -49.85 10.99 -5.57
N PHE A 15 -48.75 11.61 -6.01
CA PHE A 15 -48.79 12.71 -6.97
C PHE A 15 -49.31 12.25 -8.35
N LEU A 16 -48.87 11.08 -8.82
CA LEU A 16 -49.38 10.50 -10.06
C LEU A 16 -50.88 10.20 -9.98
N LEU A 17 -51.35 9.64 -8.85
CA LEU A 17 -52.77 9.40 -8.61
C LEU A 17 -53.59 10.69 -8.58
N PHE A 18 -53.03 11.77 -8.04
CA PHE A 18 -53.66 13.09 -8.05
C PHE A 18 -53.82 13.67 -9.46
N ILE A 19 -52.80 13.53 -10.33
CA ILE A 19 -52.91 13.92 -11.75
C ILE A 19 -54.00 13.11 -12.45
N ILE A 20 -54.03 11.78 -12.24
CA ILE A 20 -55.05 10.92 -12.83
C ILE A 20 -56.45 11.37 -12.40
N LEU A 21 -56.64 11.70 -11.12
CA LEU A 21 -57.90 12.22 -10.60
C LEU A 21 -58.33 13.53 -11.29
N ILE A 22 -57.39 14.46 -11.49
CA ILE A 22 -57.66 15.72 -12.22
C ILE A 22 -58.10 15.46 -13.66
N LEU A 23 -57.47 14.48 -14.34
CA LEU A 23 -57.83 14.10 -15.71
C LEU A 23 -59.23 13.45 -15.81
N PHE A 24 -59.74 12.86 -14.72
CA PHE A 24 -61.11 12.34 -14.64
C PHE A 24 -62.17 13.41 -14.35
N PHE A 25 -61.77 14.61 -13.93
CA PHE A 25 -62.68 15.69 -13.56
C PHE A 25 -63.57 16.18 -14.73
N PRO A 26 -63.08 16.32 -15.97
CA PRO A 26 -63.93 16.69 -17.12
C PRO A 26 -64.97 15.63 -17.43
N TYR A 27 -64.61 14.35 -17.33
CA TYR A 27 -65.56 13.24 -17.51
C TYR A 27 -66.65 13.26 -16.44
N TRP A 28 -66.32 13.64 -15.21
CA TRP A 28 -67.30 13.76 -14.13
C TRP A 28 -68.23 14.97 -14.30
N LEU A 29 -67.68 16.12 -14.71
CA LEU A 29 -68.42 17.38 -14.90
C LEU A 29 -69.26 17.42 -16.17
N THR A 30 -68.91 16.64 -17.21
CA THR A 30 -69.65 16.59 -18.47
C THR A 30 -70.79 15.57 -18.49
N ARG A 31 -71.03 14.85 -17.38
CA ARG A 31 -72.20 13.96 -17.27
C ARG A 31 -73.49 14.79 -17.26
N PRO A 32 -74.54 14.34 -17.97
CA PRO A 32 -75.82 15.03 -17.96
C PRO A 32 -76.41 14.98 -16.56
N THR A 33 -76.47 16.14 -15.89
CA THR A 33 -77.28 16.33 -14.69
C THR A 33 -78.76 16.28 -15.08
N LYS A 34 -79.61 15.73 -14.20
CA LYS A 34 -81.08 15.69 -14.35
C LYS A 34 -81.75 17.08 -14.30
N VAL A 35 -80.99 18.16 -14.47
CA VAL A 35 -81.47 19.55 -14.44
C VAL A 35 -81.10 20.14 -15.79
N GLY A 36 -82.11 20.47 -16.59
CA GLY A 36 -81.98 20.83 -18.00
C GLY A 36 -81.08 22.03 -18.27
N ILE A 37 -79.83 21.75 -18.61
CA ILE A 37 -78.90 22.71 -19.20
C ILE A 37 -78.65 22.23 -20.63
N ASP A 38 -79.19 22.98 -21.60
CA ASP A 38 -79.04 22.75 -23.04
C ASP A 38 -77.76 23.45 -23.52
N PHE A 39 -76.88 22.70 -24.19
CA PHE A 39 -75.49 23.09 -24.50
C PHE A 39 -75.25 23.22 -26.01
N SER A 40 -76.16 23.86 -26.73
CA SER A 40 -76.06 24.12 -28.17
C SER A 40 -74.93 25.08 -28.58
N THR A 41 -74.18 25.66 -27.62
CA THR A 41 -72.97 26.47 -27.84
C THR A 41 -71.77 25.92 -27.04
N THR A 42 -71.21 24.80 -27.49
CA THR A 42 -70.11 24.06 -26.83
C THR A 42 -68.79 24.82 -26.65
N GLY A 43 -68.61 26.01 -27.25
CA GLY A 43 -67.41 26.84 -27.09
C GLY A 43 -67.17 27.30 -25.63
N ASN A 44 -68.23 27.76 -24.94
CA ASN A 44 -68.11 28.32 -23.58
C ASN A 44 -67.74 27.26 -22.52
N ILE A 45 -68.12 25.99 -22.74
CA ILE A 45 -67.71 24.88 -21.88
C ILE A 45 -66.23 24.56 -22.11
N GLY A 46 -65.78 24.55 -23.37
CA GLY A 46 -64.37 24.39 -23.72
C GLY A 46 -63.49 25.45 -23.04
N ASP A 47 -63.92 26.72 -23.06
CA ASP A 47 -63.20 27.82 -22.42
C ASP A 47 -63.18 27.71 -20.89
N THR A 48 -64.28 27.28 -20.27
CA THR A 48 -64.35 27.08 -18.82
C THR A 48 -63.49 25.90 -18.37
N ILE A 49 -63.54 24.78 -19.09
CA ILE A 49 -62.72 23.59 -18.82
C ILE A 49 -61.24 23.94 -19.05
N GLY A 50 -60.89 24.61 -20.14
CA GLY A 50 -59.52 25.04 -20.44
C GLY A 50 -58.97 26.02 -19.39
N GLY A 51 -59.77 27.00 -18.97
CA GLY A 51 -59.39 27.98 -17.95
C GLY A 51 -59.19 27.38 -16.55
N ILE A 52 -59.96 26.34 -16.19
CA ILE A 52 -59.81 25.63 -14.92
C ILE A 52 -58.66 24.63 -14.99
N LEU A 53 -58.58 23.79 -16.04
CA LEU A 53 -57.58 22.73 -16.15
C LEU A 53 -56.18 23.27 -16.47
N GLY A 54 -56.06 24.35 -17.23
CA GLY A 54 -54.77 24.91 -17.66
C GLY A 54 -53.78 25.12 -16.49
N PRO A 55 -54.17 25.83 -15.41
CA PRO A 55 -53.34 25.98 -14.22
C PRO A 55 -52.96 24.65 -13.54
N PHE A 56 -53.88 23.67 -13.47
CA PHE A 56 -53.59 22.36 -12.87
C PHE A 56 -52.63 21.53 -13.74
N ILE A 57 -52.79 21.56 -15.06
CA ILE A 57 -51.86 20.94 -16.00
C ILE A 57 -50.49 21.61 -15.90
N GLY A 58 -50.44 22.94 -15.81
CA GLY A 58 -49.20 23.70 -15.60
C GLY A 58 -48.49 23.34 -14.29
N LEU A 59 -49.24 23.23 -13.19
CA LEU A 59 -48.72 22.79 -11.89
C LEU A 59 -48.21 21.33 -11.96
N ALA A 60 -48.98 20.44 -12.60
CA ALA A 60 -48.59 19.06 -12.80
C ALA A 60 -47.29 18.95 -13.60
N ALA A 61 -47.18 19.71 -14.70
CA ALA A 61 -45.97 19.78 -15.52
C ALA A 61 -44.76 20.33 -14.74
N ALA A 62 -44.95 21.37 -13.92
CA ALA A 62 -43.90 21.92 -13.08
C ALA A 62 -43.38 20.90 -12.05
N VAL A 63 -44.28 20.17 -11.39
CA VAL A 63 -43.91 19.14 -10.42
C VAL A 63 -43.26 17.92 -11.09
N LEU A 64 -43.75 17.48 -12.25
CA LEU A 64 -43.09 16.42 -13.03
C LEU A 64 -41.67 16.84 -13.45
N THR A 65 -41.52 18.08 -13.90
CA THR A 65 -40.22 18.68 -14.23
C THR A 65 -39.30 18.71 -13.01
N PHE A 66 -39.82 19.08 -11.84
CA PHE A 66 -39.06 19.01 -10.58
C PHE A 66 -38.62 17.58 -10.25
N PHE A 67 -39.49 16.58 -10.39
CA PHE A 67 -39.11 15.18 -10.19
C PHE A 67 -38.03 14.72 -11.17
N ALA A 68 -38.12 15.11 -12.44
CA ALA A 68 -37.10 14.81 -13.43
C ALA A 68 -35.74 15.41 -13.03
N PHE A 69 -35.71 16.68 -12.63
CA PHE A 69 -34.49 17.32 -12.12
C PHE A 69 -33.98 16.70 -10.82
N TRP A 70 -34.86 16.28 -9.93
CA TRP A 70 -34.48 15.60 -8.69
C TRP A 70 -33.81 14.25 -8.96
N VAL A 71 -34.37 13.44 -9.87
CA VAL A 71 -33.78 12.17 -10.31
C VAL A 71 -32.43 12.43 -10.98
N GLN A 72 -32.34 13.45 -11.84
CA GLN A 72 -31.09 13.86 -12.48
C GLN A 72 -30.05 14.31 -11.46
N TYR A 73 -30.45 15.09 -10.44
CA TYR A 73 -29.57 15.53 -9.36
C TYR A 73 -29.01 14.33 -8.57
N LYS A 74 -29.87 13.37 -8.19
CA LYS A 74 -29.41 12.13 -7.54
C LYS A 74 -28.48 11.30 -8.43
N ALA A 75 -28.78 11.21 -9.73
CA ALA A 75 -27.91 10.52 -10.69
C ALA A 75 -26.54 11.20 -10.80
N ASN A 76 -26.51 12.54 -10.82
CA ASN A 76 -25.29 13.33 -10.84
C ASN A 76 -24.45 13.14 -9.57
N GLU A 77 -25.07 13.07 -8.38
CA GLU A 77 -24.34 12.79 -7.13
C GLU A 77 -23.74 11.38 -7.12
N GLN A 78 -24.46 10.38 -7.65
CA GLN A 78 -23.91 9.03 -7.82
C GLN A 78 -22.75 9.03 -8.83
N GLN A 79 -22.90 9.70 -9.97
CA GLN A 79 -21.82 9.87 -10.95
C GLN A 79 -20.59 10.54 -10.36
N LYS A 80 -20.74 11.56 -9.51
CA LYS A 80 -19.60 12.21 -8.83
C LYS A 80 -18.83 11.22 -7.95
N LEU A 81 -19.52 10.29 -7.29
CA LEU A 81 -18.88 9.25 -6.48
C LEU A 81 -18.15 8.25 -7.36
N ASP A 82 -18.81 7.76 -8.41
CA ASP A 82 -18.23 6.79 -9.35
C ASP A 82 -16.97 7.37 -10.03
N LEU A 83 -17.02 8.64 -10.45
CA LEU A 83 -15.86 9.36 -11.00
C LEU A 83 -14.72 9.53 -9.99
N LYS A 84 -15.01 9.68 -8.69
CA LYS A 84 -13.95 9.74 -7.65
C LYS A 84 -13.26 8.40 -7.51
N ILE A 85 -14.02 7.30 -7.54
CA ILE A 85 -13.49 5.94 -7.48
C ILE A 85 -12.63 5.67 -8.72
N GLU A 86 -13.13 5.98 -9.92
CA GLU A 86 -12.39 5.79 -11.17
C GLU A 86 -11.07 6.60 -11.20
N ARG A 87 -11.11 7.87 -10.78
CA ARG A 87 -9.89 8.70 -10.67
C ARG A 87 -8.89 8.13 -9.67
N PHE A 88 -9.38 7.60 -8.55
CA PHE A 88 -8.54 6.92 -7.58
C PHE A 88 -7.90 5.67 -8.19
N GLU A 89 -8.69 4.80 -8.82
CA GLU A 89 -8.22 3.54 -9.43
C GLU A 89 -7.18 3.82 -10.51
N ASN A 90 -7.43 4.78 -11.40
CA ASN A 90 -6.47 5.20 -12.41
C ASN A 90 -5.13 5.65 -11.78
N LYS A 91 -5.18 6.50 -10.76
CA LYS A 91 -3.97 6.93 -10.05
C LYS A 91 -3.28 5.78 -9.32
N PHE A 92 -4.04 4.87 -8.72
CA PHE A 92 -3.51 3.69 -8.03
C PHE A 92 -2.77 2.76 -9.00
N TYR A 93 -3.35 2.47 -10.17
CA TYR A 93 -2.70 1.63 -11.19
C TYR A 93 -1.47 2.31 -11.80
N GLU A 94 -1.45 3.63 -11.95
CA GLU A 94 -0.24 4.35 -12.34
C GLU A 94 0.87 4.25 -11.26
N LEU A 95 0.53 4.40 -9.98
CA LEU A 95 1.49 4.17 -8.89
C LEU A 95 2.02 2.73 -8.88
N LEU A 96 1.16 1.76 -9.18
CA LEU A 96 1.55 0.35 -9.32
C LEU A 96 2.55 0.15 -10.47
N ARG A 97 2.29 0.75 -11.63
CA ARG A 97 3.21 0.74 -12.78
C ARG A 97 4.54 1.40 -12.47
N LEU A 98 4.53 2.54 -11.77
CA LEU A 98 5.75 3.21 -11.31
C LEU A 98 6.54 2.32 -10.35
N HIS A 99 5.86 1.62 -9.44
CA HIS A 99 6.52 0.67 -8.54
C HIS A 99 7.15 -0.51 -9.30
N GLN A 100 6.44 -1.09 -10.28
CA GLN A 100 6.97 -2.12 -11.15
C GLN A 100 8.19 -1.61 -11.93
N SER A 101 8.13 -0.39 -12.48
CA SER A 101 9.26 0.24 -13.18
C SER A 101 10.49 0.42 -12.27
N ASN A 102 10.33 0.79 -11.00
CA ASN A 102 11.46 0.83 -10.05
C ASN A 102 12.08 -0.55 -9.84
N THR A 103 11.24 -1.60 -9.81
CA THR A 103 11.67 -2.97 -9.61
C THR A 103 12.42 -3.47 -10.84
N GLU A 104 11.89 -3.25 -12.04
CA GLU A 104 12.51 -3.63 -13.32
C GLU A 104 13.80 -2.83 -13.59
N GLY A 105 13.81 -1.55 -13.24
CA GLY A 105 14.99 -0.68 -13.34
C GLY A 105 16.09 -0.95 -12.32
N ALA A 106 15.85 -1.82 -11.33
CA ALA A 106 16.86 -2.20 -10.34
C ALA A 106 17.95 -3.06 -11.00
N THR A 107 19.07 -2.40 -11.34
CA THR A 107 20.21 -3.02 -12.01
C THR A 107 21.50 -2.84 -11.21
N ILE A 108 22.24 -3.94 -11.02
CA ILE A 108 23.59 -3.92 -10.41
C ILE A 108 24.49 -4.85 -11.23
N LYS A 109 25.46 -4.27 -11.94
CA LYS A 109 26.32 -5.01 -12.88
C LYS A 109 25.45 -5.78 -13.88
N ASP A 110 25.46 -7.11 -13.84
CA ASP A 110 24.72 -7.99 -14.74
C ASP A 110 23.36 -8.45 -14.16
N LEU A 111 23.06 -8.09 -12.91
CA LEU A 111 21.80 -8.41 -12.26
C LEU A 111 20.74 -7.37 -12.61
N THR A 112 19.55 -7.84 -12.97
CA THR A 112 18.42 -7.00 -13.33
C THR A 112 17.15 -7.45 -12.62
N GLY A 113 16.26 -6.49 -12.36
CA GLY A 113 14.94 -6.76 -11.82
C GLY A 113 14.96 -7.40 -10.43
N ARG A 114 14.06 -8.36 -10.23
CA ARG A 114 13.87 -9.08 -8.96
C ARG A 114 15.11 -9.85 -8.48
N ARG A 115 16.01 -10.28 -9.37
CA ARG A 115 17.24 -10.98 -8.99
C ARG A 115 18.15 -10.09 -8.15
N THR A 116 18.16 -8.79 -8.43
CA THR A 116 18.94 -7.80 -7.67
C THR A 116 18.56 -7.83 -6.19
N PHE A 117 17.28 -7.94 -5.86
CA PHE A 117 16.77 -7.98 -4.48
C PHE A 117 17.18 -9.26 -3.74
N VAL A 118 17.35 -10.38 -4.43
CA VAL A 118 17.86 -11.63 -3.84
C VAL A 118 19.26 -11.42 -3.28
N HIS A 119 20.16 -10.85 -4.09
CA HIS A 119 21.55 -10.64 -3.68
C HIS A 119 21.67 -9.52 -2.63
N MET A 120 20.87 -8.45 -2.75
CA MET A 120 20.75 -7.43 -1.71
C MET A 120 20.34 -8.04 -0.36
N PHE A 121 19.38 -8.98 -0.35
CA PHE A 121 18.95 -9.64 0.87
C PHE A 121 20.09 -10.45 1.53
N TYR A 122 20.82 -11.25 0.76
CA TYR A 122 21.95 -12.03 1.30
C TYR A 122 23.10 -11.14 1.77
N GLU A 123 23.35 -10.02 1.09
CA GLU A 123 24.31 -9.03 1.55
C GLU A 123 23.88 -8.38 2.88
N LEU A 124 22.59 -8.04 3.04
CA LEU A 124 22.06 -7.57 4.32
C LEU A 124 22.22 -8.61 5.43
N LYS A 125 21.91 -9.89 5.15
CA LYS A 125 22.12 -11.00 6.09
C LYS A 125 23.58 -11.09 6.50
N PHE A 126 24.50 -11.05 5.53
CA PHE A 126 25.95 -11.06 5.80
C PHE A 126 26.39 -9.87 6.65
N CYS A 127 25.95 -8.65 6.32
CA CYS A 127 26.22 -7.45 7.10
C CYS A 127 25.79 -7.61 8.55
N TYR A 128 24.58 -8.13 8.79
CA TYR A 128 24.08 -8.35 10.13
C TYR A 128 24.91 -9.38 10.90
N LEU A 129 25.23 -10.51 10.28
CA LEU A 129 26.02 -11.58 10.92
C LEU A 129 27.42 -11.10 11.29
N ILE A 130 28.09 -10.34 10.41
CA ILE A 130 29.38 -9.70 10.74
C ILE A 130 29.22 -8.75 11.92
N CYS A 131 28.23 -7.85 11.88
CA CYS A 131 28.06 -6.90 12.97
C CYS A 131 27.79 -7.61 14.30
N LYS A 132 27.00 -8.68 14.27
CA LYS A 132 26.72 -9.52 15.43
C LYS A 132 27.97 -10.22 15.95
N GLU A 133 28.79 -10.81 15.08
CA GLU A 133 30.03 -11.47 15.49
C GLU A 133 31.01 -10.50 16.16
N PHE A 134 31.24 -9.32 15.58
CA PHE A 134 32.10 -8.31 16.18
C PHE A 134 31.53 -7.75 17.49
N TYR A 135 30.20 -7.63 17.58
CA TYR A 135 29.52 -7.22 18.81
C TYR A 135 29.67 -8.24 19.94
N GLU A 136 29.48 -9.53 19.63
CA GLU A 136 29.58 -10.62 20.58
C GLU A 136 31.03 -10.90 20.99
N ASN A 137 32.01 -10.63 20.13
CA ASN A 137 33.45 -10.80 20.42
C ASN A 137 34.13 -9.53 20.98
N ALA A 138 33.36 -8.48 21.26
CA ALA A 138 33.90 -7.26 21.85
C ALA A 138 34.49 -7.50 23.25
N SER A 139 35.43 -6.62 23.64
CA SER A 139 36.10 -6.72 24.94
C SER A 139 35.11 -6.60 26.09
N ILE A 140 35.44 -7.16 27.27
CA ILE A 140 34.58 -7.07 28.47
C ILE A 140 34.31 -5.60 28.83
N HIS A 141 35.30 -4.73 28.65
CA HIS A 141 35.17 -3.29 28.88
C HIS A 141 34.14 -2.65 27.94
N ASP A 142 34.15 -3.02 26.65
CA ASP A 142 33.17 -2.53 25.69
C ASP A 142 31.77 -3.05 26.02
N LYS A 143 31.66 -4.33 26.41
CA LYS A 143 30.37 -4.92 26.82
C LYS A 143 29.79 -4.30 28.09
N GLN A 144 30.61 -3.71 28.96
CA GLN A 144 30.15 -2.99 30.15
C GLN A 144 29.81 -1.51 29.87
N ASN A 145 30.18 -1.00 28.69
CA ASN A 145 29.87 0.36 28.31
C ASN A 145 28.38 0.49 27.93
N HIS A 146 27.68 1.41 28.61
CA HIS A 146 26.25 1.65 28.39
C HIS A 146 25.92 2.06 26.95
N ASP A 147 26.79 2.85 26.28
CA ASP A 147 26.58 3.23 24.88
C ASP A 147 26.71 2.04 23.93
N TYR A 148 27.46 1.00 24.32
CA TYR A 148 27.65 -0.21 23.53
C TYR A 148 26.51 -1.22 23.73
N GLN A 149 26.03 -1.39 24.97
CA GLN A 149 24.90 -2.27 25.28
C GLN A 149 23.60 -1.87 24.57
N ASN A 150 23.41 -0.57 24.35
CA ASN A 150 22.20 -0.03 23.72
C ASN A 150 22.27 0.04 22.18
N ILE A 151 23.30 -0.54 21.55
CA ILE A 151 23.39 -0.57 20.09
C ILE A 151 22.24 -1.43 19.53
N ASN A 152 21.36 -0.80 18.76
CA ASN A 152 20.43 -1.54 17.92
C ASN A 152 21.19 -2.12 16.72
N LEU A 153 21.62 -3.38 16.84
CA LEU A 153 22.41 -4.07 15.82
C LEU A 153 21.74 -4.12 14.45
N MET A 154 20.41 -4.29 14.39
CA MET A 154 19.71 -4.31 13.11
C MET A 154 19.80 -2.94 12.42
N SER A 155 19.49 -1.87 13.15
CA SER A 155 19.59 -0.50 12.64
C SER A 155 21.02 -0.13 12.25
N PHE A 156 22.02 -0.56 13.02
CA PHE A 156 23.44 -0.34 12.72
C PHE A 156 23.88 -1.09 11.45
N SER A 157 23.61 -2.40 11.37
CA SER A 157 23.94 -3.24 10.21
C SER A 157 23.26 -2.74 8.94
N TYR A 158 22.01 -2.27 9.06
CA TYR A 158 21.25 -1.72 7.95
C TYR A 158 21.85 -0.40 7.43
N LYS A 159 22.47 0.45 8.29
CA LYS A 159 23.22 1.64 7.81
C LYS A 159 24.38 1.23 6.91
N ILE A 160 25.16 0.22 7.30
CA ILE A 160 26.28 -0.30 6.51
C ILE A 160 25.79 -0.84 5.17
N PHE A 161 24.76 -1.69 5.18
CA PHE A 161 24.16 -2.25 3.97
C PHE A 161 23.57 -1.17 3.05
N PHE A 162 22.85 -0.20 3.61
CA PHE A 162 22.10 0.78 2.82
C PHE A 162 22.98 1.88 2.26
N TYR A 163 23.93 2.42 3.05
CA TYR A 163 24.82 3.48 2.60
C TYR A 163 26.11 2.97 1.96
N GLY A 164 26.56 1.78 2.35
CA GLY A 164 27.86 1.23 1.96
C GLY A 164 29.00 1.72 2.84
N ILE A 165 30.19 1.16 2.62
CA ILE A 165 31.45 1.60 3.21
C ILE A 165 32.31 2.32 2.17
N GLY A 166 33.24 3.16 2.63
CA GLY A 166 34.10 3.97 1.79
C GLY A 166 33.91 5.47 2.00
N VAL A 167 34.92 6.24 1.58
CA VAL A 167 35.07 7.67 1.91
C VAL A 167 33.84 8.53 1.56
N HIS A 168 33.14 8.21 0.47
CA HIS A 168 31.94 8.94 0.05
C HIS A 168 30.68 8.42 0.74
N SER A 169 30.53 7.10 0.83
CA SER A 169 29.39 6.41 1.45
C SER A 169 29.26 6.73 2.94
N GLU A 170 30.38 6.75 3.67
CA GLU A 170 30.44 7.01 5.11
C GLU A 170 29.92 8.39 5.50
N LYS A 171 30.12 9.41 4.66
CA LYS A 171 29.67 10.78 4.92
C LYS A 171 28.17 10.87 5.18
N HIS A 172 27.39 9.93 4.65
CA HIS A 172 25.94 9.92 4.84
C HIS A 172 25.49 9.49 6.24
N PHE A 173 26.29 8.69 6.97
CA PHE A 173 25.82 8.09 8.23
C PHE A 173 26.80 8.19 9.40
N ILE A 174 28.10 8.39 9.17
CA ILE A 174 29.12 8.33 10.23
C ILE A 174 28.92 9.37 11.33
N GLN A 175 28.38 10.55 10.97
CA GLN A 175 28.07 11.60 11.94
C GLN A 175 26.88 11.27 12.85
N TYR A 176 25.98 10.40 12.38
CA TYR A 176 24.78 9.98 13.10
C TYR A 176 25.00 8.71 13.95
N LEU A 177 26.19 8.10 13.86
CA LEU A 177 26.55 6.98 14.72
C LEU A 177 26.78 7.46 16.16
N SER A 178 26.19 6.74 17.12
CA SER A 178 26.52 6.84 18.53
C SER A 178 27.99 6.50 18.80
N LYS A 179 28.49 6.82 20.00
CA LYS A 179 29.88 6.51 20.38
C LYS A 179 30.15 5.00 20.33
N GLY A 180 29.21 4.19 20.84
CA GLY A 180 29.29 2.73 20.78
C GLY A 180 29.32 2.22 19.34
N GLU A 181 28.42 2.70 18.48
CA GLU A 181 28.40 2.32 17.06
C GLU A 181 29.69 2.70 16.34
N LYS A 182 30.29 3.87 16.61
CA LYS A 182 31.59 4.26 16.02
C LYS A 182 32.72 3.32 16.43
N HIS A 183 32.76 2.93 17.70
CA HIS A 183 33.75 1.99 18.21
C HIS A 183 33.62 0.62 17.53
N LEU A 184 32.39 0.15 17.34
CA LEU A 184 32.09 -1.10 16.63
C LEU A 184 32.37 -1.00 15.12
N PHE A 185 32.11 0.16 14.51
CA PHE A 185 32.25 0.36 13.07
C PHE A 185 33.69 0.26 12.59
N ASN A 186 34.66 0.79 13.32
CA ASN A 186 36.06 0.81 12.88
C ASN A 186 36.63 -0.58 12.56
N PRO A 187 36.60 -1.58 13.47
CA PRO A 187 37.12 -2.91 13.18
C PRO A 187 36.29 -3.64 12.10
N ILE A 188 34.98 -3.39 12.04
CA ILE A 188 34.10 -3.95 11.00
C ILE A 188 34.49 -3.40 9.63
N LYS A 189 34.65 -2.08 9.51
CA LYS A 189 35.07 -1.42 8.27
C LYS A 189 36.39 -2.00 7.79
N ASP A 190 37.38 -2.05 8.66
CA ASP A 190 38.70 -2.62 8.35
C ASP A 190 38.60 -4.06 7.82
N PHE A 191 37.74 -4.88 8.42
CA PHE A 191 37.48 -6.23 7.93
C PHE A 191 36.79 -6.24 6.57
N LEU A 192 35.72 -5.46 6.38
CA LEU A 192 34.97 -5.43 5.13
C LEU A 192 35.82 -4.91 3.96
N GLU A 193 36.65 -3.87 4.18
CA GLU A 193 37.58 -3.35 3.18
C GLU A 193 38.66 -4.39 2.85
N LYS A 194 39.46 -4.80 3.86
CA LYS A 194 40.68 -5.59 3.64
C LYS A 194 40.40 -7.07 3.36
N CYS A 195 39.40 -7.65 4.02
CA CYS A 195 39.11 -9.09 3.91
C CYS A 195 38.05 -9.42 2.86
N ILE A 196 37.24 -8.46 2.44
CA ILE A 196 36.18 -8.69 1.45
C ILE A 196 36.40 -7.89 0.17
N GLN A 197 36.41 -6.55 0.22
CA GLN A 197 36.50 -5.72 -0.99
C GLN A 197 37.83 -5.89 -1.73
N ASP A 198 38.97 -5.85 -1.03
CA ASP A 198 40.29 -6.04 -1.65
C ASP A 198 40.41 -7.44 -2.28
N LYS A 199 39.98 -8.47 -1.56
CA LYS A 199 39.99 -9.86 -2.07
C LYS A 199 39.05 -10.05 -3.26
N TYR A 200 37.88 -9.41 -3.25
CA TYR A 200 36.97 -9.40 -4.37
C TYR A 200 37.66 -8.80 -5.61
N LEU A 201 38.30 -7.64 -5.48
CA LEU A 201 39.01 -6.99 -6.58
C LEU A 201 40.15 -7.85 -7.12
N GLU A 202 40.99 -8.40 -6.24
CA GLU A 202 42.08 -9.31 -6.63
C GLU A 202 41.55 -10.55 -7.35
N TYR A 203 40.48 -11.16 -6.85
CA TYR A 203 39.89 -12.36 -7.45
C TYR A 203 39.32 -12.08 -8.84
N MET A 204 38.55 -10.99 -8.99
CA MET A 204 37.93 -10.60 -10.27
C MET A 204 38.97 -10.17 -11.31
N GLN A 205 40.08 -9.57 -10.89
CA GLN A 205 41.20 -9.25 -11.79
C GLN A 205 41.91 -10.50 -12.31
N LYS A 206 42.13 -11.50 -11.45
CA LYS A 206 42.76 -12.78 -11.82
C LYS A 206 41.84 -13.67 -12.67
N ASN A 207 40.52 -13.60 -12.44
CA ASN A 207 39.52 -14.45 -13.09
C ASN A 207 38.53 -13.61 -13.90
N LYS A 208 38.94 -13.15 -15.09
CA LYS A 208 38.13 -12.24 -15.92
C LYS A 208 36.75 -12.80 -16.32
N ASP A 209 36.63 -14.12 -16.42
CA ASP A 209 35.37 -14.79 -16.79
C ASP A 209 34.48 -15.12 -15.57
N ALA A 210 34.96 -14.87 -14.34
CA ALA A 210 34.18 -15.15 -13.14
C ALA A 210 33.00 -14.18 -13.03
N LYS A 211 31.81 -14.73 -12.74
CA LYS A 211 30.59 -13.91 -12.53
C LYS A 211 30.51 -13.36 -11.12
N TYR A 212 30.99 -14.13 -10.14
CA TYR A 212 30.89 -13.85 -8.72
C TYR A 212 32.16 -14.27 -7.97
N TYR A 213 32.33 -13.71 -6.77
CA TYR A 213 33.33 -14.10 -5.78
C TYR A 213 32.62 -14.73 -4.58
N THR A 214 33.09 -15.90 -4.14
CA THR A 214 32.51 -16.61 -2.99
C THR A 214 33.30 -16.30 -1.73
N HIS A 215 32.60 -16.02 -0.64
CA HIS A 215 33.19 -15.83 0.69
C HIS A 215 32.45 -16.67 1.73
N GLY A 216 33.13 -17.08 2.80
CA GLY A 216 32.51 -17.81 3.91
C GLY A 216 31.55 -16.90 4.70
N LEU A 217 30.43 -17.45 5.17
CA LEU A 217 29.58 -16.69 6.09
C LEU A 217 30.23 -16.62 7.49
N PRO A 218 30.04 -15.51 8.22
CA PRO A 218 30.50 -15.38 9.59
C PRO A 218 29.70 -16.38 10.43
N THR A 219 30.38 -17.34 11.07
CA THR A 219 29.69 -18.51 11.63
C THR A 219 29.06 -18.18 12.97
N SER A 220 27.73 -18.03 12.97
CA SER A 220 26.90 -18.05 14.19
C SER A 220 26.06 -19.32 14.25
N GLY A 221 26.69 -20.49 14.34
CA GLY A 221 26.00 -21.75 14.71
C GLY A 221 24.95 -22.32 13.75
N ILE A 222 24.71 -21.75 12.56
CA ILE A 222 23.75 -22.27 11.57
C ILE A 222 24.48 -23.25 10.61
N PRO A 223 24.14 -24.56 10.57
CA PRO A 223 24.98 -25.59 9.92
C PRO A 223 25.04 -25.55 8.37
N ASN A 224 24.11 -24.86 7.69
CA ASN A 224 23.86 -25.11 6.26
C ASN A 224 24.08 -23.92 5.30
N GLU A 225 24.34 -22.70 5.77
CA GLU A 225 24.77 -21.61 4.89
C GLU A 225 26.26 -21.35 5.11
N LYS A 226 27.11 -21.97 4.28
CA LYS A 226 28.56 -21.87 4.46
C LYS A 226 29.18 -20.68 3.75
N THR A 227 28.50 -20.12 2.76
CA THR A 227 29.09 -19.12 1.86
C THR A 227 28.07 -18.13 1.31
N ILE A 228 28.53 -16.92 1.04
CA ILE A 228 27.85 -15.90 0.24
C ILE A 228 28.54 -15.77 -1.11
N GLU A 229 27.77 -15.47 -2.16
CA GLU A 229 28.27 -15.17 -3.50
C GLU A 229 28.06 -13.67 -3.79
N PHE A 230 29.15 -12.95 -3.99
CA PHE A 230 29.15 -11.54 -4.38
C PHE A 230 29.24 -11.41 -5.89
N TYR A 231 28.12 -11.07 -6.53
CA TYR A 231 28.02 -10.86 -7.98
C TYR A 231 28.46 -9.45 -8.41
N TYR A 232 28.60 -8.54 -7.46
CA TYR A 232 28.98 -7.14 -7.64
C TYR A 232 29.93 -6.70 -6.52
N PHE A 233 30.48 -5.48 -6.64
CA PHE A 233 31.38 -4.93 -5.65
C PHE A 233 30.68 -4.84 -4.27
N PRO A 234 31.14 -5.60 -3.27
CA PRO A 234 30.39 -5.78 -2.04
C PRO A 234 30.43 -4.52 -1.17
N PHE A 235 29.32 -4.25 -0.47
CA PHE A 235 29.18 -3.15 0.48
C PHE A 235 29.32 -1.74 -0.12
N ASP A 236 29.00 -1.58 -1.41
CA ASP A 236 28.97 -0.28 -2.11
C ASP A 236 27.72 0.56 -1.75
N GLY A 237 26.74 -0.06 -1.07
CA GLY A 237 25.51 0.58 -0.64
C GLY A 237 24.39 0.53 -1.67
N HIS A 238 23.15 0.54 -1.17
CA HIS A 238 21.93 0.37 -1.96
C HIS A 238 20.95 1.54 -1.90
N ASN A 239 21.33 2.64 -1.25
CA ASN A 239 20.47 3.81 -1.02
C ASN A 239 19.82 4.35 -2.31
N SER A 240 20.60 4.48 -3.39
CA SER A 240 20.10 4.99 -4.67
C SER A 240 18.97 4.15 -5.28
N LYS A 241 18.89 2.86 -4.94
CA LYS A 241 17.90 1.92 -5.46
C LYS A 241 16.76 1.74 -4.46
N LEU A 242 17.11 1.30 -3.26
CA LEU A 242 16.16 0.98 -2.20
C LEU A 242 15.45 2.22 -1.63
N GLY A 243 16.11 3.38 -1.60
CA GLY A 243 15.51 4.61 -1.08
C GLY A 243 14.29 5.07 -1.90
N HIS A 244 14.38 5.04 -3.23
CA HIS A 244 13.25 5.36 -4.11
C HIS A 244 12.19 4.25 -4.07
N TYR A 245 12.63 2.99 -4.10
CA TYR A 245 11.76 1.83 -4.04
C TYR A 245 10.82 1.85 -2.82
N TYR A 246 11.37 1.97 -1.60
CA TYR A 246 10.56 1.98 -0.37
C TYR A 246 9.67 3.21 -0.27
N ARG A 247 10.17 4.38 -0.69
CA ARG A 247 9.40 5.62 -0.65
C ARG A 247 8.16 5.53 -1.54
N HIS A 248 8.31 5.05 -2.77
CA HIS A 248 7.18 4.87 -3.67
C HIS A 248 6.21 3.79 -3.17
N LEU A 249 6.73 2.69 -2.61
CA LEU A 249 5.89 1.63 -2.04
C LEU A 249 5.05 2.16 -0.85
N PHE A 250 5.69 2.88 0.07
CA PHE A 250 5.03 3.48 1.24
C PHE A 250 4.00 4.54 0.84
N GLN A 251 4.35 5.41 -0.11
CA GLN A 251 3.43 6.42 -0.65
C GLN A 251 2.21 5.78 -1.32
N THR A 252 2.41 4.71 -2.08
CA THR A 252 1.31 3.98 -2.73
C THR A 252 0.40 3.33 -1.70
N ALA A 253 0.97 2.73 -0.66
CA ALA A 253 0.19 2.13 0.42
C ALA A 253 -0.64 3.19 1.16
N ASN A 254 -0.04 4.31 1.55
CA ASN A 254 -0.75 5.39 2.24
C ASN A 254 -1.78 6.08 1.35
N PHE A 255 -1.52 6.20 0.05
CA PHE A 255 -2.50 6.72 -0.90
C PHE A 255 -3.83 5.95 -0.84
N VAL A 256 -3.78 4.62 -0.61
CA VAL A 256 -4.97 3.79 -0.38
C VAL A 256 -5.55 4.01 1.03
N VAL A 257 -4.71 3.95 2.06
CA VAL A 257 -5.13 4.02 3.47
C VAL A 257 -5.83 5.34 3.80
N ASP A 258 -5.38 6.44 3.20
CA ASP A 258 -5.88 7.79 3.46
C ASP A 258 -7.26 8.06 2.84
N GLN A 259 -7.75 7.19 1.93
CA GLN A 259 -9.04 7.39 1.29
C GLN A 259 -10.21 7.17 2.26
N LYS A 260 -11.05 8.18 2.43
CA LYS A 260 -12.27 8.09 3.27
C LYS A 260 -13.45 7.42 2.55
N ILE A 261 -13.38 7.32 1.23
CA ILE A 261 -14.47 6.75 0.41
C ILE A 261 -14.56 5.23 0.53
N PHE A 262 -13.46 4.58 0.91
CA PHE A 262 -13.36 3.12 1.01
C PHE A 262 -13.40 2.65 2.47
N ASN A 263 -14.07 1.53 2.69
CA ASN A 263 -13.99 0.81 3.96
C ASN A 263 -12.70 -0.04 4.04
N ASP A 264 -12.43 -0.62 5.22
CA ASP A 264 -11.21 -1.40 5.45
C ASP A 264 -11.08 -2.63 4.53
N LYS A 265 -12.20 -3.25 4.12
CA LYS A 265 -12.19 -4.42 3.22
C LYS A 265 -11.79 -4.02 1.80
N GLU A 266 -12.29 -2.88 1.32
CA GLU A 266 -11.92 -2.32 0.01
C GLU A 266 -10.44 -1.90 0.00
N LYS A 267 -9.99 -1.19 1.05
CA LYS A 267 -8.57 -0.82 1.22
C LYS A 267 -7.66 -2.04 1.25
N TYR A 268 -8.04 -3.06 1.99
CA TYR A 268 -7.33 -4.34 2.02
C TYR A 268 -7.24 -4.96 0.62
N SER A 269 -8.30 -4.90 -0.20
CA SER A 269 -8.28 -5.42 -1.56
C SER A 269 -7.25 -4.70 -2.45
N TYR A 270 -7.18 -3.36 -2.41
CA TYR A 270 -6.17 -2.61 -3.16
C TYR A 270 -4.75 -2.89 -2.66
N LEU A 271 -4.53 -2.92 -1.35
CA LEU A 271 -3.21 -3.23 -0.78
C LEU A 271 -2.79 -4.69 -1.05
N LYS A 272 -3.74 -5.62 -1.15
CA LYS A 272 -3.47 -6.98 -1.64
C LYS A 272 -2.98 -6.97 -3.09
N THR A 273 -3.55 -6.13 -3.96
CA THR A 273 -3.08 -5.95 -5.34
C THR A 273 -1.67 -5.37 -5.38
N LEU A 274 -1.36 -4.38 -4.52
CA LEU A 274 -0.01 -3.83 -4.38
C LEU A 274 0.98 -4.89 -3.90
N ARG A 275 0.64 -5.64 -2.84
CA ARG A 275 1.44 -6.74 -2.31
C ARG A 275 1.75 -7.81 -3.35
N ALA A 276 0.80 -8.12 -4.23
CA ALA A 276 1.00 -9.13 -5.28
C ALA A 276 2.13 -8.77 -6.27
N GLN A 277 2.62 -7.52 -6.28
CA GLN A 277 3.79 -7.13 -7.09
C GLN A 277 5.13 -7.49 -6.42
N LEU A 278 5.14 -7.60 -5.09
CA LEU A 278 6.34 -7.80 -4.28
C LEU A 278 6.77 -9.26 -4.30
N SER A 279 8.01 -9.51 -4.71
CA SER A 279 8.62 -10.84 -4.53
C SER A 279 8.90 -11.16 -3.05
N ASN A 280 9.15 -12.43 -2.78
CA ASN A 280 9.50 -12.91 -1.45
C ASN A 280 10.70 -12.16 -0.83
N TYR A 281 11.74 -11.89 -1.63
CA TYR A 281 12.94 -11.17 -1.18
C TYR A 281 12.69 -9.67 -1.00
N GLU A 282 11.80 -9.08 -1.80
CA GLU A 282 11.34 -7.70 -1.57
C GLU A 282 10.58 -7.57 -0.24
N GLN A 283 9.72 -8.54 0.10
CA GLN A 283 9.03 -8.56 1.40
C GLN A 283 9.99 -8.75 2.58
N LEU A 284 11.02 -9.60 2.43
CA LEU A 284 12.08 -9.74 3.43
C LEU A 284 12.84 -8.43 3.64
N LEU A 285 13.31 -7.81 2.55
CA LEU A 285 14.04 -6.54 2.60
C LEU A 285 13.18 -5.42 3.20
N LEU A 286 11.91 -5.35 2.83
CA LEU A 286 10.95 -4.41 3.38
C LEU A 286 10.73 -4.62 4.89
N TYR A 287 10.63 -5.88 5.33
CA TYR A 287 10.52 -6.21 6.75
C TYR A 287 11.74 -5.74 7.54
N TYR A 288 12.95 -6.04 7.08
CA TYR A 288 14.16 -5.59 7.78
C TYR A 288 14.38 -4.07 7.69
N ASN A 289 13.93 -3.41 6.61
CA ASN A 289 13.90 -1.96 6.55
C ASN A 289 12.98 -1.36 7.62
N SER A 290 11.80 -1.96 7.81
CA SER A 290 10.87 -1.58 8.87
C SER A 290 11.51 -1.74 10.25
N LEU A 291 12.09 -2.90 10.56
CA LEU A 291 12.78 -3.12 11.84
C LEU A 291 13.92 -2.13 12.09
N ALA A 292 14.66 -1.76 11.04
CA ALA A 292 15.82 -0.88 11.16
C ALA A 292 15.43 0.57 11.49
N TRP A 293 14.43 1.13 10.79
CA TRP A 293 14.15 2.58 10.81
C TRP A 293 12.67 2.97 10.94
N PHE A 294 11.72 2.11 10.57
CA PHE A 294 10.33 2.49 10.33
C PHE A 294 9.31 1.49 10.88
N ASP A 295 9.57 0.90 12.06
CA ASP A 295 8.70 -0.15 12.63
C ASP A 295 7.27 0.36 12.81
N LYS A 296 7.12 1.57 13.37
CA LYS A 296 5.80 2.16 13.68
C LYS A 296 5.01 2.47 12.41
N GLU A 297 5.66 3.03 11.40
CA GLU A 297 5.06 3.45 10.14
C GLU A 297 4.52 2.26 9.35
N TRP A 298 5.26 1.16 9.33
CA TRP A 298 4.88 -0.05 8.59
C TRP A 298 3.99 -1.01 9.39
N ARG A 299 4.03 -0.99 10.73
CA ARG A 299 3.32 -1.97 11.58
C ARG A 299 1.85 -2.11 11.21
N THR A 300 1.13 -1.00 11.03
CA THR A 300 -0.30 -1.05 10.63
C THR A 300 -0.49 -1.64 9.22
N LEU A 301 0.40 -1.33 8.27
CA LEU A 301 0.37 -1.89 6.92
C LEU A 301 0.66 -3.39 6.92
N PHE A 302 1.55 -3.86 7.77
CA PHE A 302 1.93 -5.26 7.88
C PHE A 302 0.91 -6.10 8.64
N THR A 303 0.27 -5.57 9.68
CA THR A 303 -0.68 -6.33 10.51
C THR A 303 -2.11 -6.22 9.99
N LYS A 304 -2.67 -5.01 9.94
CA LYS A 304 -4.06 -4.77 9.51
C LYS A 304 -4.27 -5.06 8.02
N PHE A 305 -3.34 -4.60 7.18
CA PHE A 305 -3.46 -4.75 5.73
C PHE A 305 -2.63 -5.91 5.15
N ARG A 306 -1.84 -6.59 5.98
CA ARG A 306 -1.09 -7.80 5.64
C ARG A 306 -0.16 -7.62 4.45
N MET A 307 0.50 -6.46 4.33
CA MET A 307 1.38 -6.12 3.20
C MET A 307 2.57 -7.08 3.02
N ILE A 308 2.97 -7.82 4.06
CA ILE A 308 4.02 -8.84 3.99
C ILE A 308 3.48 -10.26 4.23
N LYS A 309 2.22 -10.53 3.89
CA LYS A 309 1.57 -11.85 4.12
C LYS A 309 2.35 -13.02 3.51
N ASN A 310 3.01 -12.82 2.37
CA ASN A 310 3.70 -13.87 1.63
C ASN A 310 5.21 -13.93 1.94
N ILE A 311 5.64 -13.29 3.04
CA ILE A 311 7.04 -13.30 3.45
C ILE A 311 7.50 -14.75 3.72
N PRO A 312 8.65 -15.19 3.19
CA PRO A 312 9.21 -16.51 3.48
C PRO A 312 9.80 -16.55 4.89
N ILE A 313 8.98 -16.91 5.89
CA ILE A 313 9.37 -16.92 7.31
C ILE A 313 10.68 -17.70 7.56
N PRO A 314 10.92 -18.89 6.96
CA PRO A 314 12.18 -19.63 7.19
C PRO A 314 13.45 -18.89 6.74
N LEU A 315 13.33 -17.90 5.86
CA LEU A 315 14.47 -17.08 5.42
C LEU A 315 14.67 -15.84 6.30
N ALA A 316 13.72 -15.48 7.16
CA ALA A 316 13.83 -14.35 8.07
C ALA A 316 14.53 -14.75 9.37
N ASP A 317 15.73 -15.35 9.27
CA ASP A 317 16.35 -16.19 10.31
C ASP A 317 17.53 -15.55 11.06
N PHE A 318 17.99 -14.35 10.65
CA PHE A 318 19.19 -13.76 11.23
C PHE A 318 18.93 -12.72 12.32
N HIS A 319 17.71 -12.22 12.46
CA HIS A 319 17.29 -11.30 13.53
C HIS A 319 15.85 -11.63 13.96
N LEU A 320 15.13 -10.71 14.63
CA LEU A 320 13.76 -10.91 15.10
C LEU A 320 12.85 -11.40 13.96
N THR A 321 12.24 -12.57 14.13
CA THR A 321 11.37 -13.16 13.11
C THR A 321 10.03 -12.40 13.02
N PRO A 322 9.33 -12.41 11.87
CA PRO A 322 8.02 -11.77 11.76
C PRO A 322 7.00 -12.29 12.79
N GLU A 323 7.05 -13.58 13.12
CA GLU A 323 6.19 -14.21 14.12
C GLU A 323 6.45 -13.64 15.52
N GLU A 324 7.71 -13.47 15.90
CA GLU A 324 8.08 -12.89 17.19
C GLU A 324 7.72 -11.40 17.27
N ASN A 325 7.98 -10.62 16.20
CA ASN A 325 7.75 -9.18 16.21
C ASN A 325 6.26 -8.79 16.27
N TYR A 326 5.39 -9.60 15.66
CA TYR A 326 3.95 -9.35 15.58
C TYR A 326 3.12 -10.30 16.44
N LYS A 327 3.74 -11.00 17.41
CA LYS A 327 3.09 -11.99 18.25
C LYS A 327 1.75 -11.53 18.83
N LYS A 328 1.70 -10.30 19.35
CA LYS A 328 0.47 -9.73 19.94
C LYS A 328 -0.64 -9.57 18.90
N GLU A 329 -0.31 -8.99 17.75
CA GLU A 329 -1.26 -8.79 16.66
C GLU A 329 -1.72 -10.10 16.03
N ILE A 330 -0.85 -11.11 15.96
CA ILE A 330 -1.19 -12.48 15.53
C ILE A 330 -2.23 -13.06 16.49
N GLU A 331 -1.95 -13.07 17.80
CA GLU A 331 -2.87 -13.59 18.82
C GLU A 331 -4.23 -12.88 18.82
N GLU A 332 -4.27 -11.59 18.49
CA GLU A 332 -5.52 -10.82 18.37
C GLU A 332 -6.33 -11.13 17.10
N LEU A 333 -5.66 -11.36 15.97
CA LEU A 333 -6.29 -11.64 14.68
C LEU A 333 -6.70 -13.11 14.54
N ASP A 334 -5.96 -14.03 15.16
CA ASP A 334 -6.30 -15.45 15.22
C ASP A 334 -7.63 -15.69 15.94
N LYS A 335 -7.94 -14.90 16.99
CA LYS A 335 -9.26 -14.91 17.66
C LYS A 335 -10.42 -14.56 16.71
N LYS A 336 -10.13 -13.92 15.58
CA LYS A 336 -11.10 -13.55 14.53
C LYS A 336 -11.02 -14.50 13.31
N GLY A 337 -10.20 -15.55 13.37
CA GLY A 337 -9.95 -16.46 12.26
C GLY A 337 -9.20 -15.82 11.09
N ILE A 338 -8.37 -14.79 11.36
CA ILE A 338 -7.63 -14.05 10.33
C ILE A 338 -6.14 -14.31 10.52
N CYS A 339 -5.52 -15.00 9.57
CA CYS A 339 -4.07 -15.15 9.58
C CYS A 339 -3.36 -13.95 8.93
N ILE A 340 -2.26 -13.50 9.57
CA ILE A 340 -1.38 -12.44 9.07
C ILE A 340 -0.49 -12.96 7.93
N PHE A 341 0.09 -14.14 8.11
CA PHE A 341 1.05 -14.77 7.20
C PHE A 341 0.47 -16.02 6.54
N GLU A 342 0.79 -16.27 5.27
CA GLU A 342 0.24 -17.42 4.52
C GLU A 342 0.81 -18.76 4.97
N TRP A 343 1.98 -18.79 5.62
CA TRP A 343 2.64 -20.04 6.07
C TRP A 343 1.87 -20.84 7.13
N HIS A 344 0.76 -20.31 7.65
CA HIS A 344 -0.13 -20.98 8.60
C HIS A 344 -1.54 -21.25 8.05
N GLU A 345 -1.83 -20.91 6.79
CA GLU A 345 -3.06 -21.27 6.07
C GLU A 345 -2.90 -22.62 5.37
#